data_AF-K1YJC1-F1
#
_entry.id   AF-K1YJC1-F1
#
_cell.length_a   1.000
_cell.length_b   1.000
_cell.length_c   1.000
_cell.angle_alpha   90.00
_cell.angle_beta   90.00
_cell.angle_gamma   90.00
#
_symmetry.space_group_name_H-M   'P 1'
#
loop_
_entity.id
_entity.type
_entity.pdbx_description
1 polymer ?
#
loop_
_entity_poly.entity_id
_entity_poly.type
_entity_poly.pdbx_seq_one_letter_code
_entity_poly.pdbx_strand_id
1 'polypeptide(L)'
;GDLDRKPVPAEIFAEVAALWPGLAGVSYARLEKESLQWPCPTEDHPGTEYLFKESFSRPGGKALFTPVPFVASNELPDKEYPFVLTTGRELFHYHTGTMTRRSPGLNAVAPEAYVEVNPADALFMGIVDGQKLTVSSRRGSISLKARVSDIVPPQVVFIPFHYREAAANLLTNDAMDPVSKIMEAKVCAVKLEIW
;
A
#
# COMPACT_ATOMS: atom_id res chain seq x y z
N GLY A 1 36.86 -5.24 3.81
CA GLY A 1 36.40 -4.39 4.93
C GLY A 1 36.41 -5.23 6.18
N ASP A 2 36.70 -4.62 7.33
CA ASP A 2 36.60 -5.26 8.63
C ASP A 2 35.13 -5.62 8.90
N LEU A 3 34.81 -6.92 8.90
CA LEU A 3 33.45 -7.43 9.12
C LEU A 3 33.06 -7.44 10.61
N ASP A 4 34.03 -7.20 11.51
CA ASP A 4 33.82 -7.15 12.96
C ASP A 4 33.47 -5.74 13.44
N ARG A 5 33.72 -4.70 12.62
CA ARG A 5 33.29 -3.33 12.91
C ARG A 5 31.78 -3.19 12.75
N LYS A 6 31.08 -2.97 13.87
CA LYS A 6 29.67 -2.55 13.83
C LYS A 6 29.58 -1.14 13.22
N PRO A 7 28.73 -0.93 12.21
CA PRO A 7 28.56 0.39 11.61
C PRO A 7 27.92 1.36 12.60
N VAL A 8 28.38 2.62 12.59
CA VAL A 8 27.76 3.71 13.34
C VAL A 8 26.81 4.46 12.38
N PRO A 9 25.49 4.53 12.65
CA PRO A 9 24.54 5.15 11.74
C PRO A 9 24.87 6.60 11.35
N ALA A 10 25.42 7.38 12.28
CA ALA A 10 25.83 8.76 12.02
C ALA A 10 27.01 8.85 11.03
N GLU A 11 27.95 7.91 11.08
CA GLU A 11 29.08 7.85 10.12
C GLU A 11 28.58 7.48 8.72
N ILE A 12 27.68 6.49 8.61
CA ILE A 12 27.04 6.13 7.34
C ILE A 12 26.28 7.32 6.77
N PHE A 13 25.50 8.00 7.60
CA PHE A 13 24.71 9.14 7.16
C PHE A 13 25.62 10.29 6.69
N ALA A 14 26.73 10.55 7.39
CA ALA A 14 27.71 11.55 6.96
C ALA A 14 28.35 11.20 5.61
N GLU A 15 28.65 9.93 5.35
CA GLU A 15 29.13 9.46 4.04
C GLU A 15 28.08 9.71 2.95
N VAL A 16 26.81 9.36 3.20
CA VAL A 16 25.70 9.61 2.26
C VAL A 16 25.52 11.12 2.00
N ALA A 17 25.55 11.94 3.05
CA ALA A 17 25.40 13.39 2.95
C ALA A 17 26.55 14.04 2.15
N ALA A 18 27.77 13.53 2.28
CA ALA A 18 28.92 13.99 1.50
C ALA A 18 28.80 13.68 0.00
N LEU A 19 28.05 12.64 -0.38
CA LEU A 19 27.86 12.21 -1.77
C LEU A 19 26.59 12.77 -2.42
N TRP A 20 25.56 13.10 -1.62
CA TRP A 20 24.27 13.57 -2.14
C TRP A 20 23.98 15.01 -1.72
N PRO A 21 24.06 15.99 -2.65
CA PRO A 21 23.83 17.41 -2.34
C PRO A 21 22.48 17.72 -1.70
N GLY A 22 21.46 16.89 -1.90
CA GLY A 22 20.15 17.07 -1.27
C GLY A 22 20.15 16.90 0.25
N LEU A 23 21.18 16.26 0.81
CA LEU A 23 21.31 16.01 2.26
C LEU A 23 22.60 16.58 2.87
N ALA A 24 23.44 17.28 2.10
CA ALA A 24 24.75 17.74 2.55
C ALA A 24 24.71 18.64 3.79
N GLY A 25 23.61 19.36 4.01
CA GLY A 25 23.38 20.18 5.20
C GLY A 25 22.75 19.45 6.38
N VAL A 26 22.34 18.19 6.23
CA VAL A 26 21.67 17.41 7.28
C VAL A 26 22.71 16.65 8.09
N SER A 27 22.61 16.70 9.41
CA SER A 27 23.43 15.90 10.32
C SER A 27 22.62 15.47 11.54
N TYR A 28 23.06 14.40 12.22
CA TYR A 28 22.41 13.94 13.45
C TYR A 28 22.38 15.05 14.51
N ALA A 29 23.47 15.82 14.65
CA ALA A 29 23.55 16.94 15.59
C ALA A 29 22.55 18.06 15.31
N ARG A 30 22.12 18.25 14.05
CA ARG A 30 21.03 19.15 13.69
C ARG A 30 19.67 18.50 13.94
N LEU A 31 19.48 17.25 13.53
CA LEU A 31 18.22 16.51 13.71
C LEU A 31 17.81 16.34 15.19
N GLU A 32 18.77 16.37 16.12
CA GLU A 32 18.50 16.40 17.57
C GLU A 32 17.85 17.71 18.05
N LYS A 33 17.98 18.79 17.28
CA LYS A 33 17.55 20.15 17.66
C LYS A 33 16.39 20.66 16.83
N GLU A 34 16.28 20.21 15.58
CA GLU A 34 15.30 20.69 14.62
C GLU A 34 14.87 19.59 13.63
N SER A 35 13.73 19.78 12.98
CA SER A 35 13.26 18.91 11.89
C SER A 35 13.63 19.54 10.55
N LEU A 36 14.33 18.78 9.69
CA LEU A 36 14.79 19.25 8.39
C LEU A 36 14.12 18.48 7.26
N GLN A 37 13.48 19.22 6.36
CA GLN A 37 12.95 18.68 5.12
C GLN A 37 14.03 18.75 4.03
N TRP A 38 14.34 17.61 3.41
CA TRP A 38 15.22 17.59 2.26
C TRP A 38 14.45 18.11 1.03
N PRO A 39 15.12 18.78 0.06
CA PRO A 39 16.55 19.09 0.00
C PRO A 39 17.04 20.08 1.07
N CYS A 40 18.23 19.86 1.62
CA CYS A 40 18.91 20.74 2.57
C CYS A 40 20.41 20.75 2.23
N PRO A 41 20.86 21.65 1.33
CA PRO A 41 22.18 21.57 0.72
C PRO A 41 23.34 22.07 1.59
N THR A 42 23.08 22.92 2.58
CA THR A 42 24.12 23.50 3.45
C THR A 42 23.72 23.43 4.91
N GLU A 43 24.70 23.47 5.82
CA GLU A 43 24.49 23.36 7.26
C GLU A 43 23.67 24.53 7.85
N ASP A 44 23.67 25.67 7.19
CA ASP A 44 22.88 26.85 7.54
C ASP A 44 21.50 26.90 6.85
N HIS A 45 21.21 25.98 5.92
CA HIS A 45 19.92 25.94 5.24
C HIS A 45 18.81 25.45 6.19
N PRO A 46 17.63 26.11 6.25
CA PRO A 46 16.54 25.76 7.17
C PRO A 46 15.73 24.51 6.74
N GLY A 47 16.24 23.71 5.80
CA GLY A 47 15.45 22.74 5.04
C GLY A 47 14.52 23.37 3.98
N THR A 48 13.97 22.54 3.09
CA THR A 48 13.08 22.98 1.99
C THR A 48 11.63 22.63 2.32
N GLU A 49 10.82 23.64 2.64
CA GLU A 49 9.41 23.48 3.04
C GLU A 49 8.50 22.99 1.90
N TYR A 50 8.76 23.43 0.67
CA TYR A 50 8.04 23.00 -0.52
C TYR A 50 8.92 23.11 -1.76
N LEU A 51 8.65 22.24 -2.74
CA LEU A 51 9.41 22.18 -3.99
C LEU A 51 8.84 23.13 -5.04
N PHE A 52 9.65 23.43 -6.07
CA PHE A 52 9.24 24.17 -7.28
C PHE A 52 8.75 25.61 -7.05
N LYS A 53 9.21 26.26 -5.97
CA LYS A 53 8.89 27.67 -5.66
C LYS A 53 9.20 28.61 -6.83
N GLU A 54 10.36 28.42 -7.47
CA GLU A 54 10.86 29.31 -8.51
C GLU A 54 10.74 28.69 -9.91
N SER A 55 11.08 27.40 -10.05
CA SER A 55 11.05 26.69 -11.33
C SER A 55 10.94 25.18 -11.13
N PHE A 56 10.53 24.48 -12.20
CA PHE A 56 10.51 23.02 -12.24
C PHE A 56 11.90 22.45 -12.56
N SER A 57 12.24 21.31 -11.97
CA SER A 57 13.49 20.57 -12.18
C SER A 57 13.55 19.87 -13.55
N ARG A 58 13.28 20.61 -14.62
CA ARG A 58 13.36 20.16 -16.00
C ARG A 58 14.04 21.19 -16.89
N PRO A 59 14.61 20.79 -18.04
CA PRO A 59 15.11 21.74 -19.03
C PRO A 59 14.07 22.81 -19.36
N GLY A 60 14.44 24.08 -19.22
CA GLY A 60 13.57 25.23 -19.46
C GLY A 60 12.66 25.63 -18.28
N GLY A 61 12.73 24.98 -17.11
CA GLY A 61 12.13 25.45 -15.86
C GLY A 61 10.59 25.39 -15.77
N LYS A 62 9.91 24.84 -16.79
CA LYS A 62 8.42 24.80 -16.88
C LYS A 62 7.86 23.44 -16.50
N ALA A 63 6.56 23.35 -16.18
CA ALA A 63 5.80 22.10 -16.05
C ALA A 63 5.56 21.43 -17.42
N LEU A 64 5.27 20.12 -17.45
CA LEU A 64 5.05 19.34 -18.68
C LEU A 64 3.63 18.86 -18.60
N PHE A 65 2.83 19.24 -19.58
CA PHE A 65 1.50 18.71 -19.73
C PHE A 65 1.60 17.49 -20.64
N THR A 66 1.21 16.33 -20.10
CA THR A 66 1.21 15.06 -20.84
C THR A 66 -0.23 14.59 -20.96
N PRO A 67 -0.77 14.41 -22.17
CA PRO A 67 -2.06 13.76 -22.35
C PRO A 67 -1.92 12.28 -22.00
N VAL A 68 -2.83 11.77 -21.16
CA VAL A 68 -2.86 10.37 -20.76
C VAL A 68 -4.17 9.76 -21.25
N PRO A 69 -4.15 8.83 -22.22
CA PRO A 69 -5.35 8.12 -22.63
C PRO A 69 -5.79 7.14 -21.53
N PHE A 70 -7.09 6.87 -21.46
CA PHE A 70 -7.61 5.82 -20.59
C PHE A 70 -7.12 4.45 -21.07
N VAL A 71 -6.68 3.63 -20.12
CA VAL A 71 -6.35 2.22 -20.32
C VAL A 71 -7.08 1.45 -19.23
N ALA A 72 -7.84 0.42 -19.62
CA ALA A 72 -8.52 -0.45 -18.67
C ALA A 72 -7.51 -1.33 -17.93
N SER A 73 -7.88 -1.76 -16.73
CA SER A 73 -7.10 -2.76 -15.98
C SER A 73 -6.94 -4.06 -16.77
N ASN A 74 -5.82 -4.75 -16.53
CA ASN A 74 -5.49 -5.97 -17.26
C ASN A 74 -6.42 -7.14 -16.90
N GLU A 75 -7.01 -7.11 -15.71
CA GLU A 75 -8.00 -8.10 -15.30
C GLU A 75 -9.32 -7.45 -14.88
N LEU A 76 -10.34 -7.58 -15.74
CA LEU A 76 -11.71 -7.19 -15.44
C LEU A 76 -12.57 -8.40 -15.05
N PRO A 77 -13.68 -8.18 -14.33
CA PRO A 77 -14.65 -9.23 -14.04
C PRO A 77 -15.21 -9.91 -15.30
N ASP A 78 -15.57 -11.18 -15.15
CA ASP A 78 -16.27 -11.93 -16.18
C ASP A 78 -17.39 -12.79 -15.55
N LYS A 79 -17.95 -13.72 -16.32
CA LYS A 79 -19.05 -14.57 -15.84
C LYS A 79 -18.64 -15.53 -14.74
N GLU A 80 -17.37 -15.94 -14.68
CA GLU A 80 -16.85 -16.90 -13.68
C GLU A 80 -16.36 -16.16 -12.43
N TYR A 81 -15.80 -14.96 -12.59
CA TYR A 81 -15.29 -14.10 -11.53
C TYR A 81 -15.96 -12.71 -11.60
N PRO A 82 -17.20 -12.58 -11.11
CA PRO A 82 -18.04 -11.41 -11.38
C PRO A 82 -17.74 -10.18 -10.50
N PHE A 83 -16.87 -10.28 -9.50
CA PHE A 83 -16.56 -9.17 -8.59
C PHE A 83 -15.17 -8.60 -8.86
N VAL A 84 -15.03 -7.29 -8.67
CA VAL A 84 -13.71 -6.65 -8.55
C VAL A 84 -13.24 -6.73 -7.10
N LEU A 85 -12.12 -7.40 -6.86
CA LEU A 85 -11.35 -7.30 -5.63
C LEU A 85 -10.45 -6.06 -5.66
N THR A 86 -10.62 -5.21 -4.65
CA THR A 86 -9.63 -4.21 -4.26
C THR A 86 -8.98 -4.58 -2.93
N THR A 87 -7.68 -4.32 -2.81
CA THR A 87 -6.94 -4.57 -1.57
C THR A 87 -6.49 -3.27 -0.94
N GLY A 88 -6.49 -3.22 0.39
CA GLY A 88 -5.98 -2.04 1.09
C GLY A 88 -5.61 -2.31 2.53
N ARG A 89 -5.66 -1.24 3.32
CA ARG A 89 -5.24 -1.26 4.71
C ARG A 89 -6.43 -0.98 5.61
N GLU A 90 -6.36 -1.48 6.83
CA GLU A 90 -7.16 -0.97 7.93
C GLU A 90 -6.29 -0.23 8.94
N LEU A 91 -6.92 0.36 9.94
CA LEU A 91 -6.27 1.23 10.91
C LEU A 91 -5.34 0.47 11.87
N PHE A 92 -5.76 -0.71 12.36
CA PHE A 92 -5.13 -1.35 13.51
C PHE A 92 -3.90 -2.18 13.16
N HIS A 93 -3.78 -2.62 11.90
CA HIS A 93 -2.67 -3.45 11.45
C HIS A 93 -1.83 -2.79 10.37
N TYR A 94 -0.51 -2.97 10.47
CA TYR A 94 0.44 -2.40 9.53
C TYR A 94 1.02 -3.48 8.62
N HIS A 95 0.91 -3.28 7.31
CA HIS A 95 1.45 -4.17 6.27
C HIS A 95 1.24 -5.65 6.57
N THR A 96 2.28 -6.45 6.74
CA THR A 96 2.20 -7.91 6.93
C THR A 96 1.79 -8.31 8.35
N GLY A 97 1.49 -7.35 9.23
CA GLY A 97 1.05 -7.61 10.60
C GLY A 97 2.14 -8.18 11.51
N THR A 98 3.39 -8.25 11.08
CA THR A 98 4.49 -8.91 11.82
C THR A 98 4.79 -8.27 13.17
N MET A 99 4.46 -6.98 13.33
CA MET A 99 4.56 -6.25 14.60
C MET A 99 3.17 -6.05 15.23
N THR A 100 2.22 -5.47 14.50
CA THR A 100 0.93 -5.03 15.06
C THR A 100 0.06 -6.19 15.56
N ARG A 101 0.08 -7.35 14.88
CA ARG A 101 -0.67 -8.53 15.33
C ARG A 101 -0.06 -9.23 16.55
N ARG A 102 1.16 -8.86 16.94
CA ARG A 102 1.79 -9.29 18.20
C ARG A 102 1.45 -8.38 19.38
N SER A 103 0.83 -7.23 19.12
CA SER A 103 0.30 -6.36 20.18
C SER A 103 -1.07 -6.88 20.61
N PRO A 104 -1.24 -7.29 21.88
CA PRO A 104 -2.52 -7.83 22.36
C PRO A 104 -3.68 -6.84 22.18
N GLY A 105 -3.44 -5.55 22.43
CA GLY A 105 -4.46 -4.51 22.30
C GLY A 105 -4.93 -4.32 20.86
N LEU A 106 -4.00 -4.20 19.90
CA LEU A 106 -4.36 -4.03 18.48
C LEU A 106 -5.03 -5.29 17.93
N ASN A 107 -4.50 -6.47 18.27
CA ASN A 107 -5.04 -7.73 17.78
C ASN A 107 -6.42 -8.04 18.38
N ALA A 108 -6.73 -7.56 19.58
CA ALA A 108 -8.08 -7.71 20.15
C ALA A 108 -9.15 -6.92 19.38
N VAL A 109 -8.77 -5.78 18.76
CA VAL A 109 -9.71 -4.93 18.02
C VAL A 109 -9.97 -5.47 16.60
N ALA A 110 -8.94 -5.98 15.92
CA ALA A 110 -9.06 -6.52 14.56
C ALA A 110 -8.44 -7.92 14.45
N PRO A 111 -9.00 -8.94 15.12
CA PRO A 111 -8.36 -10.25 15.26
C PRO A 111 -8.34 -11.08 13.98
N GLU A 112 -9.31 -10.86 13.09
CA GLU A 112 -9.64 -11.78 12.00
C GLU A 112 -9.70 -11.08 10.64
N ALA A 113 -9.31 -11.80 9.60
CA ALA A 113 -9.48 -11.37 8.22
C ALA A 113 -10.96 -11.29 7.83
N TYR A 114 -11.29 -10.31 6.99
CA TYR A 114 -12.63 -10.15 6.45
C TYR A 114 -12.61 -9.74 4.98
N VAL A 115 -13.69 -10.06 4.27
CA VAL A 115 -14.04 -9.50 2.97
C VAL A 115 -15.22 -8.57 3.16
N GLU A 116 -15.07 -7.32 2.76
CA GLU A 116 -16.15 -6.35 2.78
C GLU A 116 -17.02 -6.53 1.54
N VAL A 117 -18.34 -6.63 1.74
CA VAL A 117 -19.32 -6.91 0.70
C VAL A 117 -20.46 -5.90 0.80
N ASN A 118 -20.90 -5.38 -0.34
CA ASN A 118 -22.02 -4.44 -0.40
C ASN A 118 -23.34 -5.13 0.05
N PRO A 119 -24.28 -4.43 0.71
CA PRO A 119 -25.53 -5.04 1.16
C PRO A 119 -26.41 -5.58 0.04
N ALA A 120 -26.39 -4.97 -1.15
CA ALA A 120 -27.17 -5.45 -2.30
C ALA A 120 -26.64 -6.78 -2.83
N ASP A 121 -25.31 -6.92 -2.94
CA ASP A 121 -24.67 -8.16 -3.36
C ASP A 121 -24.85 -9.24 -2.30
N ALA A 122 -24.70 -8.87 -1.02
CA ALA A 122 -24.93 -9.79 0.08
C ALA A 122 -26.37 -10.33 0.08
N LEU A 123 -27.37 -9.45 -0.12
CA LEU A 123 -28.77 -9.86 -0.23
C LEU A 123 -29.00 -10.78 -1.43
N PHE A 124 -28.47 -10.43 -2.60
CA PHE A 124 -28.62 -11.23 -3.82
C PHE A 124 -28.01 -12.63 -3.67
N MET A 125 -26.88 -12.73 -2.98
CA MET A 125 -26.16 -13.99 -2.77
C MET A 125 -26.60 -14.76 -1.53
N GLY A 126 -27.43 -14.18 -0.66
CA GLY A 126 -27.81 -14.78 0.63
C GLY A 126 -26.68 -14.79 1.67
N ILE A 127 -25.75 -13.84 1.59
CA ILE A 127 -24.63 -13.68 2.52
C ILE A 127 -25.11 -12.94 3.77
N VAL A 128 -24.75 -13.47 4.94
CA VAL A 128 -24.99 -12.85 6.25
C VAL A 128 -23.69 -12.25 6.80
N ASP A 129 -23.79 -11.14 7.52
CA ASP A 129 -22.63 -10.54 8.19
C ASP A 129 -21.95 -11.52 9.15
N GLY A 130 -20.61 -11.55 9.14
CA GLY A 130 -19.80 -12.49 9.91
C GLY A 130 -19.75 -13.92 9.36
N GLN A 131 -20.53 -14.25 8.32
CA GLN A 131 -20.52 -15.57 7.69
C GLN A 131 -19.15 -15.86 7.05
N LYS A 132 -18.69 -17.10 7.15
CA LYS A 132 -17.46 -17.51 6.48
C LYS A 132 -17.72 -17.63 4.98
N LEU A 133 -16.89 -16.96 4.18
CA LEU A 133 -16.91 -17.03 2.72
C LEU A 133 -15.58 -17.56 2.20
N THR A 134 -15.62 -18.19 1.03
CA THR A 134 -14.45 -18.42 0.19
C THR A 134 -14.43 -17.36 -0.91
N VAL A 135 -13.28 -16.69 -1.05
CA VAL A 135 -13.03 -15.75 -2.15
C VAL A 135 -12.00 -16.40 -3.05
N SER A 136 -12.36 -16.59 -4.31
CA SER A 136 -11.55 -17.29 -5.31
C SER A 136 -11.24 -16.38 -6.49
N SER A 137 -10.01 -16.48 -6.98
CA SER A 137 -9.56 -15.87 -8.24
C SER A 137 -8.99 -16.96 -9.15
N ARG A 138 -8.55 -16.59 -10.35
CA ARG A 138 -7.85 -17.50 -11.27
C ARG A 138 -6.56 -18.12 -10.69
N ARG A 139 -5.99 -17.54 -9.65
CA ARG A 139 -4.70 -17.96 -9.07
C ARG A 139 -4.82 -18.75 -7.77
N GLY A 140 -5.98 -18.72 -7.12
CA GLY A 140 -6.16 -19.37 -5.83
C GLY A 140 -7.38 -18.85 -5.07
N SER A 141 -7.51 -19.34 -3.85
CA SER A 141 -8.66 -19.07 -2.98
C SER A 141 -8.22 -18.84 -1.54
N ILE A 142 -8.95 -17.98 -0.83
CA ILE A 142 -8.79 -17.76 0.61
C ILE A 142 -10.17 -17.82 1.30
N SER A 143 -10.19 -18.14 2.59
CA SER A 143 -11.42 -18.12 3.38
C SER A 143 -11.33 -17.10 4.51
N LEU A 144 -12.37 -16.28 4.65
CA LEU A 144 -12.44 -15.17 5.61
C LEU A 144 -13.90 -14.79 5.91
N LYS A 145 -14.12 -13.95 6.90
CA LYS A 145 -15.49 -13.54 7.29
C LYS A 145 -16.04 -12.47 6.37
N ALA A 146 -17.32 -12.54 6.03
CA ALA A 146 -18.04 -11.44 5.42
C ALA A 146 -18.13 -10.28 6.42
N ARG A 147 -17.92 -9.07 5.93
CA ARG A 147 -18.31 -7.82 6.59
C ARG A 147 -19.26 -7.09 5.66
N VAL A 148 -20.54 -7.08 5.98
CA VAL A 148 -21.55 -6.42 5.13
C VAL A 148 -21.58 -4.94 5.50
N SER A 149 -21.24 -4.07 4.54
CA SER A 149 -21.25 -2.61 4.76
C SER A 149 -21.45 -1.86 3.45
N ASP A 150 -21.95 -0.62 3.54
CA ASP A 150 -22.22 0.28 2.40
C ASP A 150 -20.99 1.08 1.94
N ILE A 151 -19.80 0.75 2.45
CA ILE A 151 -18.54 1.41 2.11
C ILE A 151 -18.10 1.07 0.68
N VAL A 152 -18.17 -0.21 0.31
CA VAL A 152 -17.83 -0.68 -1.05
C VAL A 152 -19.05 -0.60 -1.97
N PRO A 153 -18.88 -0.18 -3.24
CA PRO A 153 -19.99 -0.17 -4.20
C PRO A 153 -20.38 -1.61 -4.59
N PRO A 154 -21.58 -1.82 -5.16
CA PRO A 154 -21.98 -3.12 -5.69
C PRO A 154 -20.97 -3.68 -6.71
N GLN A 155 -20.81 -5.00 -6.74
CA GLN A 155 -19.85 -5.77 -7.55
C GLN A 155 -18.36 -5.47 -7.25
N VAL A 156 -18.08 -4.79 -6.13
CA VAL A 156 -16.71 -4.57 -5.63
C VAL A 156 -16.61 -5.13 -4.22
N VAL A 157 -15.52 -5.84 -3.95
CA VAL A 157 -15.19 -6.37 -2.63
C VAL A 157 -13.83 -5.85 -2.16
N PHE A 158 -13.70 -5.65 -0.86
CA PHE A 158 -12.45 -5.18 -0.26
C PHE A 158 -11.87 -6.23 0.68
N ILE A 159 -10.57 -6.47 0.60
CA ILE A 159 -9.85 -7.32 1.56
C ILE A 159 -8.58 -6.59 2.06
N PRO A 160 -8.42 -6.39 3.38
CA PRO A 160 -7.18 -5.90 3.93
C PRO A 160 -6.09 -6.98 3.89
N PHE A 161 -4.87 -6.62 3.47
CA PHE A 161 -3.78 -7.59 3.25
C PHE A 161 -2.93 -7.90 4.51
N HIS A 162 -3.47 -7.70 5.71
CA HIS A 162 -2.71 -7.83 6.97
C HIS A 162 -2.67 -9.24 7.57
N TYR A 163 -3.43 -10.18 7.01
CA TYR A 163 -3.69 -11.47 7.61
C TYR A 163 -3.02 -12.60 6.84
N ARG A 164 -2.07 -13.28 7.47
CA ARG A 164 -1.31 -14.38 6.82
C ARG A 164 -2.17 -15.60 6.52
N GLU A 165 -3.19 -15.84 7.34
CA GLU A 165 -4.13 -16.95 7.25
C GLU A 165 -5.14 -16.81 6.09
N ALA A 166 -5.32 -15.58 5.59
CA ALA A 166 -6.16 -15.25 4.45
C ALA A 166 -5.47 -14.19 3.58
N ALA A 167 -4.30 -14.56 3.05
CA ALA A 167 -3.42 -13.63 2.35
C ALA A 167 -4.05 -13.16 1.02
N ALA A 168 -4.56 -11.92 1.00
CA ALA A 168 -5.20 -11.32 -0.19
C ALA A 168 -4.32 -11.34 -1.45
N ASN A 169 -2.99 -11.26 -1.29
CA ASN A 169 -2.04 -11.31 -2.41
C ASN A 169 -2.01 -12.67 -3.14
N LEU A 170 -2.59 -13.74 -2.58
CA LEU A 170 -2.79 -15.00 -3.30
C LEU A 170 -3.86 -14.87 -4.40
N LEU A 171 -4.70 -13.83 -4.32
CA LEU A 171 -5.75 -13.57 -5.29
C LEU A 171 -5.30 -12.61 -6.41
N THR A 172 -4.39 -11.67 -6.11
CA THR A 172 -3.98 -10.60 -7.04
C THR A 172 -3.29 -11.12 -8.30
N ASN A 173 -3.46 -10.43 -9.42
CA ASN A 173 -2.81 -10.77 -10.67
C ASN A 173 -1.31 -10.38 -10.68
N ASP A 174 -0.58 -10.84 -11.71
CA ASP A 174 0.84 -10.59 -11.93
C ASP A 174 1.11 -9.44 -12.92
N ALA A 175 0.08 -8.67 -13.29
CA ALA A 175 0.25 -7.52 -14.16
C ALA A 175 1.08 -6.43 -13.48
N MET A 176 1.90 -5.76 -14.29
CA MET A 176 2.77 -4.67 -13.84
C MET A 176 2.64 -3.46 -14.76
N ASP A 177 2.73 -2.27 -14.17
CA ASP A 177 2.90 -1.02 -14.89
C ASP A 177 4.13 -1.12 -15.83
N PRO A 178 3.98 -0.81 -17.12
CA PRO A 178 5.05 -1.04 -18.10
C PRO A 178 6.32 -0.22 -17.81
N VAL A 179 6.20 0.91 -17.10
CA VAL A 179 7.31 1.84 -16.83
C VAL A 179 7.99 1.54 -15.49
N SER A 180 7.23 1.61 -14.40
CA SER A 180 7.71 1.50 -13.02
C SER A 180 7.74 0.07 -12.47
N LYS A 181 7.13 -0.88 -13.18
CA LYS A 181 6.97 -2.28 -12.73
C LYS A 181 6.17 -2.43 -11.44
N ILE A 182 5.33 -1.45 -11.11
CA ILE A 182 4.40 -1.53 -9.98
C ILE A 182 3.27 -2.48 -10.33
N MET A 183 2.98 -3.39 -9.41
CA MET A 183 1.93 -4.42 -9.52
C MET A 183 0.50 -3.88 -9.48
N GLU A 184 -0.41 -4.48 -10.26
CA GLU A 184 -1.85 -4.15 -10.30
C GLU A 184 -2.61 -4.77 -9.10
N ALA A 185 -2.34 -4.26 -7.90
CA ALA A 185 -2.90 -4.82 -6.67
C ALA A 185 -4.34 -4.35 -6.33
N LYS A 186 -4.97 -3.53 -7.17
CA LYS A 186 -6.23 -2.83 -6.86
C LYS A 186 -7.43 -3.28 -7.68
N VAL A 187 -7.18 -4.06 -8.75
CA VAL A 187 -8.22 -4.59 -9.61
C VAL A 187 -7.86 -6.04 -9.91
N CYS A 188 -8.70 -6.95 -9.45
CA CYS A 188 -8.58 -8.37 -9.70
C CYS A 188 -9.97 -8.97 -9.74
N ALA A 189 -10.25 -9.87 -10.66
CA ALA A 189 -11.56 -10.48 -10.75
C ALA A 189 -11.63 -11.69 -9.80
N VAL A 190 -12.67 -11.71 -8.96
CA VAL A 190 -12.92 -12.77 -7.98
C VAL A 190 -14.37 -13.23 -7.99
N LYS A 191 -14.61 -14.40 -7.40
CA LYS A 191 -15.95 -14.89 -7.04
C LYS A 191 -16.04 -15.12 -5.54
N LEU A 192 -17.26 -14.97 -5.02
CA LEU A 192 -17.60 -15.26 -3.64
C LEU A 192 -18.42 -16.55 -3.58
N GLU A 193 -18.09 -17.44 -2.65
CA GLU A 193 -18.79 -18.70 -2.42
C GLU A 193 -19.13 -18.82 -0.94
N ILE A 194 -20.40 -19.09 -0.66
CA ILE A 194 -20.86 -19.44 0.69
C ILE A 194 -20.32 -20.84 1.01
N TRP A 195 -19.77 -20.98 2.22
CA TRP A 195 -19.30 -22.25 2.76
C TRP A 195 -20.44 -23.17 3.17
#